data_AF-A0A2D6Q2A3-F1
#
_entry.id   AF-A0A2D6Q2A3-F1
#
_cell.length_a   1.000
_cell.length_b   1.000
_cell.length_c   1.000
_cell.angle_alpha   90.00
_cell.angle_beta   90.00
_cell.angle_gamma   90.00
#
_symmetry.space_group_name_H-M   'P 1'
#
loop_
_entity.id
_entity.type
_entity.pdbx_description
1 polymer ?
#
loop_
_entity_poly.entity_id
_entity_poly.type
_entity_poly.pdbx_seq_one_letter_code
_entity_poly.pdbx_strand_id
1 'polypeptide(L)'
;MTLRELLKDCNRDETVRLLQKEYYKDKEEEFNLILDAYDDVWETLTLKPQGKPIYGIVIVEKKGDLLEDDYIDVCLHNNDDEEMFAADLVAWGELIDCEVRVEISMENQMALAHILWELTFWSFTEEGMKIEKDKLKELVDRIESGEEELVPFKELESDETTPTNTTKP
;
A
#
# COMPACT_ATOMS: atom_id res chain seq x y z
N MET A 1 -4.53 -11.84 -15.85
CA MET A 1 -3.13 -11.39 -15.99
C MET A 1 -2.51 -11.45 -14.61
N THR A 2 -1.31 -11.97 -14.43
CA THR A 2 -0.62 -11.98 -13.12
C THR A 2 0.20 -10.70 -12.91
N LEU A 3 0.62 -10.42 -11.67
CA LEU A 3 1.54 -9.30 -11.41
C LEU A 3 2.85 -9.45 -12.21
N ARG A 4 3.38 -10.67 -12.34
CA ARG A 4 4.56 -10.95 -13.17
C ARG A 4 4.33 -10.62 -14.65
N GLU A 5 3.16 -10.95 -15.19
CA GLU A 5 2.80 -10.61 -16.57
C GLU A 5 2.67 -9.09 -16.72
N LEU A 6 2.04 -8.42 -15.76
CA LEU A 6 1.89 -6.97 -15.73
C LEU A 6 3.26 -6.26 -15.73
N LEU A 7 4.21 -6.70 -14.90
CA LEU A 7 5.59 -6.20 -14.88
C LEU A 7 6.34 -6.38 -16.21
N LYS A 8 6.03 -7.44 -16.97
CA LYS A 8 6.64 -7.69 -18.28
C LYS A 8 6.02 -6.86 -19.40
N ASP A 9 4.72 -6.63 -19.33
CA ASP A 9 3.94 -5.95 -20.36
C ASP A 9 3.99 -4.42 -20.21
N CYS A 10 4.20 -3.93 -18.99
CA CYS A 10 4.29 -2.50 -18.70
C CYS A 10 5.70 -1.91 -18.91
N ASN A 11 5.76 -0.61 -19.19
CA ASN A 11 7.01 0.12 -19.30
C ASN A 11 7.37 0.70 -17.93
N ARG A 12 8.56 0.36 -17.43
CA ARG A 12 9.04 0.78 -16.11
C ARG A 12 9.03 2.29 -15.92
N ASP A 13 9.64 3.04 -16.84
CA ASP A 13 9.79 4.49 -16.70
C ASP A 13 8.43 5.20 -16.70
N GLU A 14 7.51 4.74 -17.55
CA GLU A 14 6.15 5.26 -17.58
C GLU A 14 5.38 4.93 -16.30
N THR A 15 5.48 3.71 -15.78
CA THR A 15 4.85 3.33 -14.51
C THR A 15 5.39 4.17 -13.35
N VAL A 16 6.70 4.37 -13.27
CA VAL A 16 7.33 5.19 -12.22
C VAL A 16 6.93 6.67 -12.35
N ARG A 17 6.79 7.19 -13.58
CA ARG A 17 6.27 8.53 -13.83
C ARG A 17 4.81 8.69 -13.38
N LEU A 18 3.97 7.68 -13.61
CA LEU A 18 2.58 7.67 -13.14
C LEU A 18 2.53 7.65 -11.61
N LEU A 19 3.36 6.82 -10.98
CA LEU A 19 3.49 6.73 -9.53
C LEU A 19 3.89 8.08 -8.91
N GLN A 20 4.89 8.77 -9.48
CA GLN A 20 5.28 10.11 -9.07
C GLN A 20 4.11 11.09 -9.14
N LYS A 21 3.39 11.09 -10.28
CA LYS A 21 2.29 12.02 -10.53
C LYS A 21 1.14 11.81 -9.55
N GLU A 22 0.85 10.57 -9.18
CA GLU A 22 -0.27 10.21 -8.33
C GLU A 22 0.02 10.44 -6.85
N TYR A 23 1.17 9.93 -6.38
CA TYR A 23 1.48 9.87 -4.94
C TYR A 23 2.48 10.92 -4.46
N TYR A 24 3.17 11.60 -5.39
CA TYR A 24 4.23 12.57 -5.10
C TYR A 24 4.04 13.90 -5.86
N LYS A 25 2.79 14.26 -6.19
CA LYS A 25 2.42 15.39 -7.05
C LYS A 25 3.08 16.73 -6.70
N ASP A 26 3.42 16.95 -5.43
CA ASP A 26 4.10 18.14 -4.91
C ASP A 26 5.36 17.82 -4.08
N LYS A 27 5.91 16.61 -4.27
CA LYS A 27 7.00 16.04 -3.47
C LYS A 27 8.16 15.56 -4.34
N GLU A 28 8.52 16.36 -5.34
CA GLU A 28 9.55 16.00 -6.33
C GLU A 28 10.90 15.70 -5.67
N GLU A 29 11.32 16.49 -4.67
CA GLU A 29 12.58 16.25 -3.96
C GLU A 29 12.56 14.92 -3.19
N GLU A 30 11.46 14.60 -2.50
CA GLU A 30 11.30 13.32 -1.80
C GLU A 30 11.33 12.15 -2.81
N PHE A 31 10.63 12.30 -3.93
CA PHE A 31 10.59 11.27 -4.97
C PHE A 31 11.97 11.02 -5.59
N ASN A 32 12.75 12.08 -5.85
CA ASN A 32 14.09 11.95 -6.40
C ASN A 32 15.05 11.19 -5.46
N LEU A 33 14.81 11.19 -4.15
CA LEU A 33 15.60 10.43 -3.18
C LEU A 33 15.32 8.92 -3.19
N ILE A 34 14.16 8.51 -3.70
CA ILE A 34 13.69 7.12 -3.69
C ILE A 34 13.53 6.53 -5.10
N LEU A 35 13.83 7.30 -6.15
CA LEU A 35 13.68 6.88 -7.54
C LEU A 35 14.46 5.59 -7.83
N ASP A 36 15.72 5.54 -7.40
CA ASP A 36 16.57 4.35 -7.57
C ASP A 36 16.02 3.15 -6.77
N ALA A 37 15.32 3.39 -5.66
CA ALA A 37 14.71 2.32 -4.89
C ALA A 37 13.56 1.63 -5.66
N TYR A 38 12.85 2.36 -6.53
CA TYR A 38 11.87 1.73 -7.43
C TYR A 38 12.53 0.90 -8.55
N ASP A 39 13.77 1.22 -8.97
CA ASP A 39 14.54 0.33 -9.85
C ASP A 39 14.84 -1.00 -9.16
N ASP A 40 15.34 -0.94 -7.93
CA ASP A 40 15.66 -2.13 -7.14
C ASP A 40 14.43 -3.00 -6.89
N VAL A 41 13.27 -2.39 -6.59
CA VAL A 41 12.00 -3.09 -6.43
C VAL A 41 11.59 -3.77 -7.73
N TRP A 42 11.64 -3.06 -8.86
CA TRP A 42 11.26 -3.62 -10.15
C TRP A 42 12.13 -4.83 -10.54
N GLU A 43 13.45 -4.71 -10.37
CA GLU A 43 14.38 -5.81 -10.62
C GLU A 43 14.11 -6.98 -9.68
N THR A 44 13.97 -6.70 -8.38
CA THR A 44 13.70 -7.71 -7.36
C THR A 44 12.44 -8.51 -7.67
N LEU A 45 11.34 -7.84 -8.02
CA LEU A 45 10.07 -8.47 -8.40
C LEU A 45 10.23 -9.33 -9.66
N THR A 46 10.91 -8.80 -10.68
CA THR A 46 11.13 -9.50 -11.96
C THR A 46 11.93 -10.79 -11.77
N LEU A 47 12.87 -10.81 -10.81
CA LEU A 47 13.72 -11.95 -10.50
C LEU A 47 13.09 -12.95 -9.51
N LYS A 48 11.91 -12.67 -8.95
CA LYS A 48 11.28 -13.60 -7.99
C LYS A 48 11.05 -14.97 -8.62
N PRO A 49 11.30 -16.07 -7.87
CA PRO A 49 10.92 -17.41 -8.33
C PRO A 49 9.40 -17.51 -8.53
N GLN A 50 8.96 -18.55 -9.22
CA GLN A 50 7.52 -18.83 -9.33
C GLN A 50 6.93 -19.09 -7.94
N GLY A 51 5.89 -18.33 -7.61
CA GLY A 51 5.08 -18.49 -6.41
C GLY A 51 3.96 -19.51 -6.60
N LYS A 52 3.25 -19.77 -5.51
CA LYS A 52 1.99 -20.52 -5.50
C LYS A 52 0.93 -19.61 -4.88
N PRO A 53 0.28 -18.76 -5.70
CA PRO A 53 -0.63 -17.75 -5.17
C PRO A 53 -1.83 -18.44 -4.52
N ILE A 54 -2.15 -18.03 -3.30
CA ILE A 54 -3.41 -18.36 -2.61
C ILE A 54 -4.41 -17.19 -2.71
N TYR A 55 -3.90 -15.99 -2.99
CA TYR A 55 -4.67 -14.77 -3.19
C TYR A 55 -4.77 -14.38 -4.67
N GLY A 56 -5.72 -13.50 -4.97
CA GLY A 56 -5.69 -12.60 -6.13
C GLY A 56 -5.47 -11.17 -5.66
N ILE A 57 -4.86 -10.33 -6.50
CA ILE A 57 -4.76 -8.88 -6.29
C ILE A 57 -5.97 -8.23 -6.95
N VAL A 58 -6.69 -7.39 -6.21
CA VAL A 58 -7.87 -6.68 -6.70
C VAL A 58 -7.68 -5.18 -6.51
N ILE A 59 -7.90 -4.42 -7.58
CA ILE A 59 -7.85 -2.95 -7.56
C ILE A 59 -9.26 -2.41 -7.63
N VAL A 60 -9.65 -1.63 -6.63
CA VAL A 60 -11.00 -1.06 -6.47
C VAL A 60 -10.92 0.43 -6.16
N GLU A 61 -12.01 1.16 -6.44
CA GLU A 61 -12.23 2.50 -5.92
C GLU A 61 -13.01 2.39 -4.60
N LYS A 62 -12.47 2.96 -3.54
CA LYS A 62 -13.12 3.09 -2.24
C LYS A 62 -13.58 4.52 -2.04
N LYS A 63 -14.74 4.64 -1.38
CA LYS A 63 -15.23 5.96 -0.99
C LYS A 63 -14.47 6.45 0.23
N GLY A 64 -13.99 7.68 0.14
CA GLY A 64 -13.49 8.37 1.33
C GLY A 64 -14.63 8.64 2.30
N ASP A 65 -14.29 8.76 3.58
CA ASP A 65 -15.24 9.23 4.59
C ASP A 65 -15.52 10.74 4.42
N LEU A 66 -16.31 11.36 5.31
CA LEU A 66 -16.81 12.73 5.18
C LEU A 66 -15.75 13.83 4.89
N LEU A 67 -14.47 13.53 5.08
CA LEU A 67 -13.34 14.45 4.93
C LEU A 67 -12.31 13.99 3.89
N GLU A 68 -12.47 12.81 3.31
CA GLU A 68 -11.50 12.23 2.37
C GLU A 68 -12.14 12.07 0.99
N ASP A 69 -11.35 12.33 -0.06
CA ASP A 69 -11.76 12.05 -1.42
C ASP A 69 -11.82 10.52 -1.64
N ASP A 70 -12.59 10.09 -2.64
CA ASP A 70 -12.55 8.71 -3.11
C ASP A 70 -11.11 8.34 -3.51
N TYR A 71 -10.67 7.12 -3.18
CA TYR A 71 -9.29 6.67 -3.39
C TYR A 71 -9.24 5.28 -4.02
N ILE A 72 -8.11 4.99 -4.66
CA ILE A 72 -7.83 3.65 -5.21
C ILE A 72 -7.16 2.80 -4.16
N ASP A 73 -7.68 1.59 -3.96
CA ASP A 73 -7.13 0.61 -3.04
C ASP A 73 -6.69 -0.67 -3.79
N VAL A 74 -5.63 -1.29 -3.29
CA VAL A 74 -5.08 -2.56 -3.77
C VAL A 74 -5.23 -3.59 -2.67
N CYS A 75 -6.23 -4.46 -2.83
CA CYS A 75 -6.56 -5.48 -1.84
C CYS A 75 -6.13 -6.88 -2.31
N LEU A 76 -6.11 -7.82 -1.37
CA LEU A 76 -5.95 -9.24 -1.63
C LEU A 76 -7.28 -9.96 -1.44
N HIS A 77 -7.69 -10.73 -2.45
CA HIS A 77 -8.87 -11.60 -2.40
C HIS A 77 -8.41 -13.05 -2.16
N ASN A 78 -8.80 -13.66 -1.05
CA ASN A 78 -8.57 -15.08 -0.83
C ASN A 78 -9.57 -15.90 -1.64
N ASN A 79 -9.06 -16.80 -2.49
CA ASN A 79 -9.90 -17.57 -3.39
C ASN A 79 -10.69 -18.69 -2.68
N ASP A 80 -10.34 -19.05 -1.45
CA ASP A 80 -10.96 -20.14 -0.72
C ASP A 80 -12.17 -19.72 0.13
N ASP A 81 -12.14 -18.53 0.72
CA ASP A 81 -13.18 -18.03 1.65
C ASP A 81 -13.85 -16.71 1.19
N GLU A 82 -13.49 -16.19 0.01
CA GLU A 82 -14.01 -14.94 -0.58
C GLU A 82 -13.78 -13.70 0.30
N GLU A 83 -12.83 -13.75 1.24
CA GLU A 83 -12.47 -12.63 2.09
C GLU A 83 -11.47 -11.68 1.42
N MET A 84 -11.56 -10.39 1.78
CA MET A 84 -10.71 -9.31 1.30
C MET A 84 -9.79 -8.83 2.42
N PHE A 85 -8.50 -8.75 2.11
CA PHE A 85 -7.44 -8.33 3.03
C PHE A 85 -6.68 -7.14 2.44
N ALA A 86 -6.02 -6.36 3.30
CA ALA A 86 -5.02 -5.40 2.86
C ALA A 86 -3.83 -6.13 2.22
N ALA A 87 -3.18 -5.51 1.24
CA ALA A 87 -2.00 -6.07 0.57
C ALA A 87 -0.67 -5.72 1.28
N ASP A 88 -0.74 -4.91 2.34
CA ASP A 88 0.42 -4.46 3.09
C ASP A 88 1.08 -5.61 3.89
N LEU A 89 2.41 -5.51 4.05
CA LEU A 89 3.23 -6.47 4.83
C LEU A 89 3.12 -7.95 4.38
N VAL A 90 2.66 -8.19 3.15
CA VAL A 90 2.68 -9.50 2.49
C VAL A 90 3.98 -9.65 1.69
N ALA A 91 4.60 -10.83 1.77
CA ALA A 91 5.86 -11.06 1.07
C ALA A 91 5.63 -10.99 -0.45
N TRP A 92 6.49 -10.27 -1.18
CA TRP A 92 6.30 -10.08 -2.61
C TRP A 92 6.37 -11.40 -3.40
N GLY A 93 7.11 -12.39 -2.90
CA GLY A 93 7.12 -13.74 -3.47
C GLY A 93 5.76 -14.47 -3.41
N GLU A 94 4.89 -14.11 -2.46
CA GLU A 94 3.52 -14.61 -2.37
C GLU A 94 2.59 -13.92 -3.37
N LEU A 95 2.96 -12.72 -3.82
CA LEU A 95 2.14 -11.85 -4.67
C LEU A 95 2.49 -11.90 -6.16
N ILE A 96 3.75 -12.22 -6.50
CA ILE A 96 4.28 -12.05 -7.86
C ILE A 96 3.49 -12.81 -8.93
N ASP A 97 2.93 -13.97 -8.60
CA ASP A 97 2.13 -14.78 -9.52
C ASP A 97 0.63 -14.72 -9.22
N CYS A 98 0.17 -13.84 -8.31
CA CYS A 98 -1.25 -13.60 -8.08
C CYS A 98 -1.90 -13.01 -9.34
N GLU A 99 -3.12 -13.47 -9.61
CA GLU A 99 -3.97 -12.86 -10.64
C GLU A 99 -4.32 -11.42 -10.22
N VAL A 100 -4.13 -10.47 -11.12
CA VAL A 100 -4.56 -9.08 -10.97
C VAL A 100 -5.91 -8.89 -11.63
N ARG A 101 -6.88 -8.41 -10.86
CA ARG A 101 -8.21 -8.00 -11.30
C ARG A 101 -8.39 -6.51 -11.03
N VAL A 102 -8.85 -5.78 -12.04
CA VAL A 102 -9.10 -4.35 -11.92
C VAL A 102 -10.61 -4.16 -12.09
N GLU A 103 -11.30 -3.73 -11.03
CA GLU A 103 -12.77 -3.61 -11.02
C GLU A 103 -13.28 -2.25 -11.49
N ILE A 104 -12.35 -1.37 -11.82
CA ILE A 104 -12.60 -0.02 -12.33
C ILE A 104 -11.96 0.16 -13.71
N SER A 105 -12.38 1.21 -14.43
CA SER A 105 -11.80 1.53 -15.73
C SER A 105 -10.40 2.13 -15.55
N MET A 106 -9.36 1.33 -15.71
CA MET A 106 -7.97 1.75 -15.54
C MET A 106 -7.03 0.99 -16.48
N GLU A 107 -5.99 1.67 -16.96
CA GLU A 107 -4.97 1.06 -17.81
C GLU A 107 -3.94 0.26 -16.97
N ASN A 108 -3.38 -0.79 -17.56
CA ASN A 108 -2.40 -1.67 -16.92
C ASN A 108 -1.19 -0.93 -16.31
N GLN A 109 -0.67 0.10 -16.99
CA GLN A 109 0.43 0.91 -16.49
C GLN A 109 0.08 1.61 -15.17
N MET A 110 -1.15 2.13 -15.05
CA MET A 110 -1.63 2.79 -13.84
C MET A 110 -1.94 1.75 -12.75
N ALA A 111 -2.57 0.63 -13.11
CA ALA A 111 -2.79 -0.48 -12.19
C ALA A 111 -1.49 -0.96 -11.54
N LEU A 112 -0.41 -1.09 -12.33
CA LEU A 112 0.90 -1.44 -11.80
C LEU A 112 1.48 -0.35 -10.89
N ALA A 113 1.25 0.93 -11.20
CA ALA A 113 1.70 2.03 -10.33
C ALA A 113 1.05 1.97 -8.95
N HIS A 114 -0.27 1.73 -8.88
CA HIS A 114 -0.98 1.52 -7.61
C HIS A 114 -0.46 0.30 -6.86
N ILE A 115 -0.24 -0.82 -7.54
CA ILE A 115 0.32 -2.03 -6.91
C ILE A 115 1.72 -1.74 -6.33
N LEU A 116 2.62 -1.12 -7.11
CA LEU A 116 3.97 -0.82 -6.63
C LEU A 116 3.97 0.15 -5.44
N TRP A 117 3.07 1.14 -5.45
CA TRP A 117 2.87 2.01 -4.30
C TRP A 117 2.51 1.21 -3.05
N GLU A 118 1.50 0.34 -3.13
CA GLU A 118 1.06 -0.47 -1.99
C GLU A 118 2.17 -1.39 -1.48
N LEU A 119 2.91 -2.04 -2.38
CA LEU A 119 4.03 -2.93 -2.04
C LEU A 119 5.20 -2.22 -1.37
N THR A 120 5.36 -0.91 -1.61
CA THR A 120 6.50 -0.12 -1.13
C THR A 120 6.13 0.87 -0.02
N PHE A 121 4.86 0.89 0.40
CA PHE A 121 4.36 1.82 1.42
C PHE A 121 5.17 1.78 2.72
N TRP A 122 5.49 0.59 3.20
CA TRP A 122 6.25 0.39 4.43
C TRP A 122 7.78 0.31 4.20
N SER A 123 8.22 -0.23 3.07
CA SER A 123 9.64 -0.34 2.73
C SER A 123 9.88 -0.70 1.26
N PHE A 124 11.02 -0.24 0.72
CA PHE A 124 11.52 -0.61 -0.60
C PHE A 124 12.28 -1.95 -0.62
N THR A 125 12.31 -2.71 0.48
CA THR A 125 13.00 -4.00 0.56
C THR A 125 12.17 -5.02 1.34
N GLU A 126 12.26 -6.31 0.99
CA GLU A 126 11.58 -7.36 1.76
C GLU A 126 12.10 -7.49 3.20
N GLU A 127 13.39 -7.21 3.43
CA GLU A 127 13.94 -7.20 4.79
C GLU A 127 13.35 -6.07 5.62
N GLY A 128 13.23 -4.87 5.05
CA GLY A 128 12.56 -3.74 5.71
C GLY A 128 11.08 -4.00 5.97
N MET A 129 10.35 -4.58 5.02
CA MET A 129 8.95 -5.00 5.24
C MET A 129 8.83 -6.02 6.37
N LYS A 130 9.77 -6.98 6.45
CA LYS A 130 9.81 -7.95 7.54
C LYS A 130 10.02 -7.27 8.89
N ILE A 131 10.90 -6.28 8.97
CA ILE A 131 11.12 -5.49 10.18
C ILE A 131 9.84 -4.76 10.60
N GLU A 132 9.13 -4.12 9.68
CA GLU A 132 7.85 -3.44 10.00
C GLU A 132 6.78 -4.43 10.45
N LYS A 133 6.71 -5.61 9.81
CA LYS A 133 5.82 -6.69 10.23
C LYS A 133 6.14 -7.21 11.64
N ASP A 134 7.41 -7.41 11.95
CA ASP A 134 7.85 -7.88 13.26
C ASP A 134 7.54 -6.83 14.35
N LYS A 135 7.73 -5.52 14.07
CA LYS A 135 7.31 -4.44 14.98
C LYS A 135 5.81 -4.45 15.27
N LEU A 136 4.99 -4.61 14.23
CA LEU A 136 3.53 -4.67 14.38
C LEU A 136 3.13 -5.89 15.22
N LYS A 137 3.77 -7.03 14.98
CA LYS A 137 3.54 -8.25 15.77
C LYS A 137 3.93 -8.07 17.23
N GLU A 138 5.10 -7.49 17.50
CA GLU A 138 5.53 -7.19 18.88
C GLU A 138 4.55 -6.24 19.59
N LEU A 139 4.00 -5.25 18.88
CA LEU A 139 2.98 -4.36 19.41
C LEU A 139 1.70 -5.13 19.79
N VAL A 140 1.22 -6.01 18.90
CA VAL A 140 0.07 -6.89 19.18
C VAL A 140 0.34 -7.76 20.41
N ASP A 141 1.51 -8.39 20.50
CA ASP A 141 1.89 -9.23 21.64
C ASP A 141 1.90 -8.42 22.96
N ARG A 142 2.39 -7.17 22.94
CA ARG A 142 2.35 -6.28 24.12
C ARG A 142 0.93 -5.91 24.52
N ILE A 143 0.05 -5.63 23.57
CA ILE A 143 -1.37 -5.36 23.83
C ILE A 143 -2.05 -6.60 24.44
N GLU A 144 -1.85 -7.78 23.85
CA GLU A 144 -2.44 -9.04 24.35
C GLU A 144 -1.92 -9.42 25.73
N SER A 145 -0.66 -9.10 26.04
CA SER A 145 -0.07 -9.31 27.36
C SER A 145 -0.51 -8.29 28.42
N GLY A 146 -1.16 -7.19 28.00
CA GLY A 146 -1.55 -6.08 28.87
C GLY A 146 -0.41 -5.12 29.24
N GLU A 147 0.73 -5.17 28.54
CA GLU A 147 1.82 -4.19 28.68
C GLU A 147 1.43 -2.84 28.05
N GLU A 148 0.62 -2.86 27.00
CA GLU A 148 0.04 -1.68 26.36
C GLU A 148 -1.49 -1.76 26.34
N GLU A 149 -2.15 -0.61 26.43
CA GLU A 149 -3.61 -0.50 26.37
C GLU A 149 -4.05 0.20 25.09
N LEU A 150 -5.09 -0.32 24.45
CA LEU A 150 -5.74 0.35 23.31
C LEU A 150 -6.50 1.58 23.81
N VAL A 151 -6.25 2.74 23.21
CA VAL A 151 -7.02 3.96 23.47
C VAL A 151 -8.33 3.90 22.67
N PRO A 152 -9.51 4.04 23.31
CA PRO A 152 -10.77 4.10 22.59
C PRO A 152 -10.82 5.31 21.64
N PHE A 153 -11.20 5.10 20.38
CA PHE A 153 -11.27 6.16 19.36
C PHE A 153 -12.04 7.43 19.81
N LYS A 154 -13.11 7.27 20.59
CA LYS A 154 -13.93 8.37 21.09
C LYS A 154 -13.16 9.36 21.99
N GLU A 155 -12.08 8.92 22.61
CA GLU A 155 -11.26 9.76 23.51
C GLU A 155 -10.29 10.65 22.74
N LEU A 156 -10.11 10.42 21.44
CA LEU A 156 -9.26 11.24 20.56
C LEU A 156 -10.02 12.44 19.95
N GLU A 157 -11.35 12.42 19.92
CA GLU A 157 -12.19 13.50 19.36
C GLU A 157 -12.27 14.75 20.26
N SER A 158 -11.85 14.67 21.52
CA SER A 158 -12.05 15.77 22.49
C SER A 158 -10.96 16.86 22.49
N ASP A 159 -9.86 16.69 21.76
CA ASP A 159 -8.73 17.63 21.79
C ASP A 159 -8.70 18.66 20.66
N GLU A 160 -9.62 18.60 19.68
CA GLU A 160 -9.78 19.67 18.67
C GLU A 160 -10.61 20.85 19.20
N THR A 161 -10.19 21.46 20.31
CA THR A 161 -10.68 22.80 20.66
C THR A 161 -9.92 23.86 19.86
N THR A 162 -10.60 24.36 18.83
CA THR A 162 -10.23 25.54 18.06
C THR A 162 -9.87 26.70 19.00
N PRO A 163 -8.73 27.41 18.84
CA PRO A 163 -8.48 28.62 19.62
C PRO A 163 -9.45 29.71 19.17
N THR A 164 -10.53 29.91 19.94
CA THR A 164 -11.38 31.09 19.77
C THR A 164 -10.55 32.33 20.13
N ASN A 165 -10.14 33.08 19.11
CA ASN A 165 -9.65 34.44 19.25
C ASN A 165 -10.79 35.30 19.85
N THR A 166 -10.83 35.43 21.17
CA THR A 166 -11.60 36.48 21.82
C THR A 166 -10.77 37.76 21.81
N THR A 167 -10.87 38.53 20.73
CA THR A 167 -10.62 39.97 20.79
C THR A 167 -11.81 40.61 21.49
N LYS A 168 -11.62 41.07 22.74
CA LYS A 168 -12.59 41.92 23.44
C LYS A 168 -12.32 43.40 23.08
N PRO A 169 -13.36 44.26 23.14
CA PRO A 169 -13.43 45.56 22.45
C PRO A 169 -12.52 46.63 23.03
#